data_AF-A0AAU4L8I4-F1
#
_entry.id   AF-A0AAU4L8I4-F1
#
_cell.length_a   1.000
_cell.length_b   1.000
_cell.length_c   1.000
_cell.angle_alpha   90.00
_cell.angle_beta   90.00
_cell.angle_gamma   90.00
#
_symmetry.space_group_name_H-M   'P 1'
#
loop_
_entity.id
_entity.type
_entity.pdbx_description
1 polymer ?
#
loop_
_entity_poly.entity_id
_entity_poly.type
_entity_poly.pdbx_seq_one_letter_code
_entity_poly.pdbx_strand_id
1 'polypeptide(L)'
;MGTKLDYLHPALYAGEAARRTASPNHPANAAGTRAYQEHVRVVREEHIRQAGWKRLLHDHLELAYNPEQALAIGVMIGDAATGNLSLHPTNLHKRGAATARAAENNSVQLELFPAPTEPDEVRLGGDEESALQIWFLVSYRVQVEGAVRIHSELSLPGKVERGFVVEWKRRIPLPVLEMDGIEPLGEDGPGEIDIPIDFR
;
A
#
# COMPACT_ATOMS: atom_id res chain seq x y z
N MET A 1 -7.70 3.29 16.96
CA MET A 1 -7.06 2.93 15.69
C MET A 1 -5.56 2.70 15.85
N GLY A 2 -4.87 3.29 16.83
CA GLY A 2 -3.49 2.89 17.14
C GLY A 2 -2.45 3.23 16.07
N THR A 3 -2.81 4.11 15.12
CA THR A 3 -1.93 4.61 14.05
C THR A 3 -1.99 6.14 14.02
N LYS A 4 -1.03 6.77 13.34
CA LYS A 4 -0.86 8.22 13.19
C LYS A 4 -0.37 8.55 11.79
N LEU A 5 -0.54 9.81 11.40
CA LEU A 5 -0.06 10.30 10.10
C LEU A 5 1.44 10.03 9.90
N ASP A 6 2.23 10.23 10.95
CA ASP A 6 3.68 10.01 10.95
C ASP A 6 4.08 8.56 10.68
N TYR A 7 3.17 7.59 10.81
CA TYR A 7 3.43 6.17 10.51
C TYR A 7 3.03 5.81 9.07
N LEU A 8 2.20 6.64 8.43
CA LEU A 8 1.59 6.39 7.12
C LEU A 8 2.28 7.17 6.01
N HIS A 9 2.58 8.46 6.24
CA HIS A 9 3.24 9.31 5.26
C HIS A 9 4.62 8.80 4.81
N PRO A 10 5.49 8.28 5.69
CA PRO A 10 6.78 7.72 5.25
C PRO A 10 6.63 6.62 4.21
N ALA A 11 5.55 5.83 4.28
CA ALA A 11 5.30 4.78 3.30
C ALA A 11 5.01 5.35 1.91
N LEU A 12 4.22 6.43 1.82
CA LEU A 12 3.93 7.09 0.55
C LEU A 12 5.20 7.71 -0.07
N TYR A 13 6.05 8.33 0.76
CA TYR A 13 7.35 8.85 0.33
C TYR A 13 8.25 7.73 -0.21
N ALA A 14 8.40 6.64 0.54
CA ALA A 14 9.24 5.51 0.15
C ALA A 14 8.76 4.85 -1.15
N GLY A 15 7.44 4.71 -1.31
CA GLY A 15 6.86 4.16 -2.53
C GLY A 15 7.11 5.01 -3.76
N GLU A 16 6.98 6.34 -3.65
CA GLU A 16 7.31 7.24 -4.76
C GLU A 16 8.81 7.24 -5.06
N ALA A 17 9.68 7.22 -4.04
CA ALA A 17 11.12 7.10 -4.23
C ALA A 17 11.49 5.81 -4.98
N ALA A 18 10.93 4.66 -4.56
CA ALA A 18 11.20 3.39 -5.23
C ALA A 18 10.59 3.30 -6.62
N ARG A 19 9.42 3.91 -6.86
CA ARG A 19 8.84 4.03 -8.20
C ARG A 19 9.81 4.68 -9.19
N ARG A 20 10.49 5.74 -8.76
CA ARG A 20 11.42 6.54 -9.59
C ARG A 20 12.68 5.78 -10.01
N THR A 21 12.97 4.64 -9.36
CA THR A 21 14.09 3.77 -9.76
C THR A 21 13.79 2.93 -11.01
N ALA A 22 12.52 2.85 -11.43
CA ALA A 22 12.14 2.12 -12.62
C ALA A 22 12.53 2.89 -13.88
N SER A 23 12.99 2.17 -14.89
CA SER A 23 13.39 2.71 -16.19
C SER A 23 12.55 2.09 -17.31
N PRO A 24 12.54 2.67 -18.53
CA PRO A 24 11.83 2.12 -19.67
C PRO A 24 12.22 0.68 -20.06
N ASN A 25 13.41 0.22 -19.65
CA ASN A 25 13.90 -1.14 -19.91
C ASN A 25 13.37 -2.18 -18.91
N HIS A 26 12.68 -1.75 -17.86
CA HIS A 26 12.02 -2.66 -16.94
C HIS A 26 10.64 -3.08 -17.49
N PRO A 27 10.05 -4.19 -16.98
CA PRO A 27 8.66 -4.52 -17.24
C PRO A 27 7.71 -3.36 -16.91
N ALA A 28 6.61 -3.23 -17.67
CA ALA A 28 5.70 -2.10 -17.57
C ALA A 28 5.12 -1.86 -16.15
N ASN A 29 5.01 -2.91 -15.33
CA ASN A 29 4.51 -2.80 -13.96
C ASN A 29 5.59 -2.53 -12.90
N ALA A 30 6.88 -2.50 -13.25
CA ALA A 30 7.98 -2.45 -12.30
C ALA A 30 7.89 -1.25 -11.34
N ALA A 31 7.57 -0.07 -11.88
CA ALA A 31 7.41 1.15 -11.10
C ALA A 31 6.30 1.02 -10.03
N GLY A 32 5.16 0.41 -10.41
CA GLY A 32 4.05 0.15 -9.50
C GLY A 32 4.37 -0.94 -8.47
N THR A 33 5.02 -2.02 -8.89
CA THR A 33 5.44 -3.12 -8.01
C THR A 33 6.41 -2.65 -6.94
N ARG A 34 7.43 -1.86 -7.31
CA ARG A 34 8.40 -1.29 -6.36
C ARG A 34 7.73 -0.37 -5.35
N ALA A 35 6.83 0.49 -5.81
CA ALA A 35 6.05 1.36 -4.92
C ALA A 35 5.22 0.54 -3.92
N TYR A 36 4.52 -0.50 -4.39
CA TYR A 36 3.74 -1.40 -3.54
C TYR A 36 4.60 -2.08 -2.46
N GLN A 37 5.76 -2.62 -2.85
CA GLN A 37 6.67 -3.29 -1.92
C GLN A 37 7.13 -2.34 -0.79
N GLU A 38 7.51 -1.12 -1.14
CA GLU A 38 7.90 -0.11 -0.15
C GLU A 38 6.73 0.37 0.70
N HIS A 39 5.53 0.54 0.13
CA HIS A 39 4.34 0.86 0.90
C HIS A 39 4.09 -0.17 2.00
N VAL A 40 4.11 -1.48 1.66
CA VAL A 40 3.93 -2.57 2.62
C VAL A 40 5.04 -2.57 3.67
N ARG A 41 6.30 -2.50 3.23
CA ARG A 41 7.47 -2.56 4.10
C ARG A 41 7.44 -1.45 5.15
N VAL A 42 7.28 -0.20 4.71
CA VAL A 42 7.34 0.96 5.59
C VAL A 42 6.11 1.06 6.50
N VAL A 43 4.91 0.75 6.00
CA VAL A 43 3.73 0.67 6.89
C VAL A 43 3.98 -0.34 8.00
N ARG A 44 4.52 -1.53 7.70
CA ARG A 44 4.85 -2.52 8.73
C ARG A 44 5.91 -2.02 9.70
N GLU A 45 7.05 -1.57 9.19
CA GLU A 45 8.18 -1.14 10.03
C GLU A 45 7.81 0.01 10.96
N GLU A 46 7.11 1.03 10.46
CA GLU A 46 6.69 2.16 11.28
C GLU A 46 5.74 1.73 12.41
N HIS A 47 4.75 0.88 12.11
CA HIS A 47 3.79 0.43 13.12
C HIS A 47 4.42 -0.55 14.12
N ILE A 48 5.29 -1.45 13.67
CA ILE A 48 6.04 -2.38 14.54
C ILE A 48 6.91 -1.58 15.52
N ARG A 49 7.71 -0.65 14.99
CA ARG A 49 8.67 0.13 15.78
C ARG A 49 8.00 1.09 16.75
N GLN A 50 6.93 1.77 16.32
CA GLN A 50 6.32 2.86 17.09
C GLN A 50 5.17 2.43 17.99
N ALA A 51 4.53 1.30 17.68
CA ALA A 51 3.30 0.88 18.34
C ALA A 51 3.26 -0.62 18.68
N GLY A 52 4.35 -1.37 18.45
CA GLY A 52 4.41 -2.80 18.79
C GLY A 52 3.46 -3.66 17.96
N TRP A 53 3.06 -3.18 16.78
CA TRP A 53 2.25 -3.98 15.84
C TRP A 53 3.07 -5.17 15.33
N LYS A 54 2.40 -6.09 14.64
CA LYS A 54 3.00 -7.33 14.17
C LYS A 54 2.80 -7.50 12.66
N ARG A 55 3.64 -8.32 12.04
CA ARG A 55 3.43 -8.76 10.66
C ARG A 55 2.30 -9.77 10.61
N LEU A 56 1.42 -9.60 9.65
CA LEU A 56 0.35 -10.55 9.35
C LEU A 56 0.26 -10.73 7.83
N LEU A 57 0.35 -11.98 7.40
CA LEU A 57 -0.07 -12.41 6.07
C LEU A 57 -1.40 -13.13 6.24
N HIS A 58 -2.49 -12.47 5.89
CA HIS A 58 -3.82 -13.03 6.01
C HIS A 58 -4.50 -12.99 4.66
N ASP A 59 -4.86 -14.18 4.16
CA ASP A 59 -5.57 -14.31 2.90
C ASP A 59 -4.86 -13.61 1.71
N HIS A 60 -3.54 -13.78 1.64
CA HIS A 60 -2.64 -13.13 0.68
C HIS A 60 -2.58 -11.60 0.77
N LEU A 61 -3.11 -11.00 1.84
CA LEU A 61 -2.92 -9.59 2.16
C LEU A 61 -1.71 -9.40 3.06
N GLU A 62 -0.81 -8.55 2.63
CA GLU A 62 0.36 -8.13 3.41
C GLU A 62 -0.04 -7.00 4.36
N LEU A 63 -0.19 -7.32 5.65
CA LEU A 63 -0.78 -6.43 6.65
C LEU A 63 0.20 -6.05 7.78
N ALA A 64 0.02 -4.85 8.33
CA ALA A 64 0.48 -4.48 9.67
C ALA A 64 -0.69 -4.66 10.64
N TYR A 65 -0.52 -5.45 11.71
CA TYR A 65 -1.60 -5.90 12.58
C TYR A 65 -1.42 -5.42 14.03
N ASN A 66 -2.47 -4.81 14.58
CA ASN A 66 -2.63 -4.48 15.97
C ASN A 66 -3.46 -5.56 16.70
N PRO A 67 -2.83 -6.42 17.52
CA PRO A 67 -3.55 -7.47 18.23
C PRO A 67 -4.50 -6.95 19.32
N GLU A 68 -4.19 -5.80 19.94
CA GLU A 68 -5.03 -5.24 21.00
C GLU A 68 -6.37 -4.71 20.49
N GLN A 69 -6.41 -4.30 19.22
CA GLN A 69 -7.60 -3.69 18.60
C GLN A 69 -8.24 -4.57 17.52
N ALA A 70 -7.72 -5.78 17.30
CA ALA A 70 -8.09 -6.65 16.19
C ALA A 70 -8.18 -5.88 14.87
N LEU A 71 -7.15 -5.08 14.56
CA LEU A 71 -7.14 -4.16 13.42
C LEU A 71 -5.89 -4.37 12.58
N ALA A 72 -6.05 -4.43 11.27
CA ALA A 72 -4.94 -4.52 10.33
C ALA A 72 -4.99 -3.41 9.27
N ILE A 73 -3.82 -2.99 8.80
CA ILE A 73 -3.68 -2.04 7.69
C ILE A 73 -2.93 -2.72 6.54
N GLY A 74 -3.58 -2.78 5.38
CA GLY A 74 -2.97 -3.08 4.10
C GLY A 74 -2.86 -1.83 3.22
N VAL A 75 -2.34 -1.97 2.01
CA VAL A 75 -2.14 -0.85 1.08
C VAL A 75 -2.92 -1.05 -0.22
N MET A 76 -3.39 0.05 -0.80
CA MET A 76 -4.24 0.04 -2.00
C MET A 76 -3.97 1.22 -2.90
N ILE A 77 -4.02 1.00 -4.22
CA ILE A 77 -4.08 2.10 -5.18
C ILE A 77 -5.54 2.38 -5.47
N GLY A 78 -5.96 3.62 -5.22
CA GLY A 78 -7.29 4.11 -5.52
C GLY A 78 -7.34 4.89 -6.84
N ASP A 79 -8.48 5.51 -7.11
CA ASP A 79 -8.72 6.37 -8.27
C ASP A 79 -8.67 7.86 -7.90
N ALA A 80 -9.05 8.72 -8.85
CA ALA A 80 -9.06 10.17 -8.69
C ALA A 80 -10.01 10.70 -7.61
N ALA A 81 -10.93 9.88 -7.08
CA ALA A 81 -11.80 10.26 -5.98
C ALA A 81 -11.15 10.03 -4.59
N THR A 82 -9.99 9.36 -4.54
CA THR A 82 -9.25 9.08 -3.30
C THR A 82 -8.92 10.37 -2.56
N GLY A 83 -9.19 10.43 -1.25
CA GLY A 83 -8.95 11.62 -0.41
C GLY A 83 -9.98 12.74 -0.58
N ASN A 84 -10.93 12.61 -1.50
CA ASN A 84 -12.03 13.58 -1.67
C ASN A 84 -13.30 13.07 -0.98
N LEU A 85 -13.75 13.76 0.06
CA LEU A 85 -14.95 13.37 0.83
C LEU A 85 -16.25 13.48 0.03
N SER A 86 -16.30 14.34 -0.98
CA SER A 86 -17.48 14.56 -1.81
C SER A 86 -17.61 13.55 -2.95
N LEU A 87 -16.62 12.68 -3.12
CA LEU A 87 -16.59 11.66 -4.18
C LEU A 87 -16.51 10.25 -3.57
N HIS A 88 -16.76 9.25 -4.41
CA HIS A 88 -16.76 7.84 -4.05
C HIS A 88 -15.56 7.12 -4.70
N PRO A 89 -14.45 6.92 -3.98
CA PRO A 89 -13.30 6.24 -4.54
C PRO A 89 -13.53 4.75 -4.70
N THR A 90 -12.81 4.14 -5.64
CA THR A 90 -12.62 2.69 -5.75
C THR A 90 -11.15 2.35 -5.92
N ASN A 91 -10.78 1.07 -5.75
CA ASN A 91 -9.49 0.57 -6.18
C ASN A 91 -9.33 0.68 -7.70
N LEU A 92 -8.14 1.10 -8.14
CA LEU A 92 -7.82 1.32 -9.55
C LEU A 92 -7.79 0.02 -10.38
N HIS A 93 -7.37 -1.07 -9.74
CA HIS A 93 -7.19 -2.37 -10.38
C HIS A 93 -8.04 -3.41 -9.68
N LYS A 94 -8.65 -4.31 -10.47
CA LYS A 94 -9.46 -5.43 -9.95
C LYS A 94 -8.67 -6.20 -8.88
N ARG A 95 -9.28 -6.36 -7.70
CA ARG A 95 -8.75 -7.16 -6.60
C ARG A 95 -9.24 -8.60 -6.70
N GLY A 96 -8.46 -9.52 -6.11
CA GLY A 96 -8.88 -10.89 -5.87
C GLY A 96 -9.93 -11.00 -4.75
N ALA A 97 -10.34 -12.23 -4.45
CA ALA A 97 -11.38 -12.52 -3.46
C ALA A 97 -11.04 -12.01 -2.04
N ALA A 98 -9.76 -11.78 -1.73
CA ALA A 98 -9.34 -11.36 -0.40
C ALA A 98 -9.88 -10.01 0.05
N THR A 99 -9.98 -9.04 -0.86
CA THR A 99 -10.59 -7.74 -0.53
C THR A 99 -12.11 -7.88 -0.33
N ALA A 100 -12.76 -8.82 -1.04
CA ALA A 100 -14.19 -9.09 -0.84
C ALA A 100 -14.43 -9.73 0.53
N ARG A 101 -13.65 -10.74 0.92
CA ARG A 101 -13.71 -11.33 2.27
C ARG A 101 -13.40 -10.32 3.37
N ALA A 102 -12.40 -9.47 3.19
CA ALA A 102 -12.15 -8.36 4.12
C ALA A 102 -13.39 -7.45 4.28
N ALA A 103 -14.07 -7.12 3.17
CA ALA A 103 -15.28 -6.31 3.19
C ALA A 103 -16.48 -7.06 3.83
N GLU A 104 -16.60 -8.37 3.60
CA GLU A 104 -17.58 -9.26 4.22
C GLU A 104 -17.35 -9.36 5.74
N ASN A 105 -16.12 -9.60 6.20
CA ASN A 105 -15.74 -9.66 7.62
C ASN A 105 -15.98 -8.31 8.31
N ASN A 106 -15.66 -7.21 7.62
CA ASN A 106 -16.01 -5.88 8.10
C ASN A 106 -17.53 -5.68 8.19
N SER A 107 -18.31 -6.34 7.33
CA SER A 107 -19.78 -6.28 7.23
C SER A 107 -20.52 -7.16 8.20
N VAL A 108 -19.99 -8.34 8.48
CA VAL A 108 -20.52 -9.38 9.33
C VAL A 108 -19.31 -10.00 10.01
N GLN A 109 -19.17 -9.90 11.33
CA GLN A 109 -18.12 -10.59 12.09
C GLN A 109 -18.28 -12.11 11.89
N LEU A 110 -17.61 -12.71 10.91
CA LEU A 110 -17.52 -14.15 10.67
C LEU A 110 -16.31 -14.47 9.78
N GLU A 111 -15.96 -15.75 9.71
CA GLU A 111 -14.62 -16.30 9.98
C GLU A 111 -13.95 -16.99 8.76
N LEU A 112 -12.63 -17.23 8.85
CA LEU A 112 -11.77 -18.23 8.16
C LEU A 112 -11.02 -17.84 6.86
N PHE A 113 -9.67 -17.89 6.87
CA PHE A 113 -8.77 -18.90 6.28
C PHE A 113 -7.27 -18.67 6.68
N PRO A 114 -6.50 -19.73 7.03
CA PRO A 114 -5.05 -19.62 7.25
C PRO A 114 -4.20 -19.85 5.98
N ALA A 115 -3.12 -19.09 5.82
CA ALA A 115 -2.08 -19.25 4.79
C ALA A 115 -0.73 -19.72 5.40
N PRO A 116 0.21 -20.31 4.61
CA PRO A 116 1.53 -20.73 5.08
C PRO A 116 2.51 -19.54 5.21
N THR A 117 3.56 -19.70 6.04
CA THR A 117 4.21 -18.58 6.76
C THR A 117 5.75 -18.69 6.81
N GLU A 118 6.42 -17.53 6.84
CA GLU A 118 7.85 -17.28 7.15
C GLU A 118 8.05 -16.98 8.66
N PRO A 119 9.29 -16.89 9.20
CA PRO A 119 9.54 -16.54 10.60
C PRO A 119 9.08 -15.10 10.95
N ASP A 120 8.55 -14.89 12.16
CA ASP A 120 8.04 -13.62 12.74
C ASP A 120 6.63 -13.13 12.33
N GLU A 121 5.81 -13.97 11.70
CA GLU A 121 4.40 -13.67 11.36
C GLU A 121 3.41 -14.24 12.38
N VAL A 122 2.35 -13.46 12.69
CA VAL A 122 1.29 -13.88 13.61
C VAL A 122 0.24 -14.69 12.89
N ARG A 123 -0.24 -15.74 13.56
CA ARG A 123 -1.42 -16.50 13.16
C ARG A 123 -2.62 -16.10 14.03
N LEU A 124 -3.75 -15.81 13.41
CA LEU A 124 -5.01 -15.55 14.11
C LEU A 124 -5.73 -16.87 14.42
N GLY A 125 -6.32 -16.98 15.62
CA GLY A 125 -7.36 -17.97 15.92
C GLY A 125 -8.73 -17.54 15.38
N GLY A 126 -9.73 -18.43 15.41
CA GLY A 126 -11.07 -18.16 14.84
C GLY A 126 -11.73 -16.89 15.41
N ASP A 127 -11.78 -16.75 16.73
CA ASP A 127 -12.35 -15.56 17.38
C ASP A 127 -11.61 -14.26 17.00
N GLU A 128 -10.27 -14.31 16.87
CA GLU A 128 -9.46 -13.15 16.47
C GLU A 128 -9.68 -12.79 15.00
N GLU A 129 -9.86 -13.79 14.14
CA GLU A 129 -10.12 -13.63 12.71
C GLU A 129 -11.51 -13.02 12.46
N SER A 130 -12.53 -13.49 13.19
CA SER A 130 -13.89 -12.94 13.15
C SER A 130 -13.96 -11.48 13.62
N ALA A 131 -13.07 -11.08 14.53
CA ALA A 131 -12.99 -9.71 15.04
C ALA A 131 -12.13 -8.77 14.18
N LEU A 132 -11.34 -9.30 13.24
CA LEU A 132 -10.35 -8.55 12.48
C LEU A 132 -10.99 -7.53 11.53
N GLN A 133 -10.67 -6.25 11.75
CA GLN A 133 -10.99 -5.17 10.80
C GLN A 133 -9.79 -4.85 9.91
N ILE A 134 -9.95 -5.05 8.61
CA ILE A 134 -8.89 -4.77 7.63
C ILE A 134 -9.15 -3.43 6.95
N TRP A 135 -8.31 -2.45 7.27
CA TRP A 135 -8.27 -1.13 6.67
C TRP A 135 -7.25 -1.09 5.53
N PHE A 136 -7.47 -0.19 4.57
CA PHE A 136 -6.51 0.08 3.51
C PHE A 136 -6.02 1.52 3.56
N LEU A 137 -4.70 1.72 3.53
CA LEU A 137 -4.11 2.98 3.09
C LEU A 137 -4.27 3.05 1.57
N VAL A 138 -5.30 3.78 1.14
CA VAL A 138 -5.63 4.00 -0.26
C VAL A 138 -4.86 5.23 -0.73
N SER A 139 -4.09 5.10 -1.81
CA SER A 139 -3.29 6.19 -2.38
C SER A 139 -3.60 6.37 -3.87
N TYR A 140 -3.66 7.62 -4.32
CA TYR A 140 -3.75 8.00 -5.72
C TYR A 140 -2.70 9.04 -6.05
N ARG A 141 -1.83 8.70 -7.00
CA ARG A 141 -0.70 9.51 -7.44
C ARG A 141 -1.08 10.35 -8.65
N VAL A 142 -0.78 11.64 -8.60
CA VAL A 142 -0.93 12.59 -9.70
C VAL A 142 0.41 13.29 -9.96
N GLN A 143 0.82 13.36 -11.21
CA GLN A 143 1.97 14.16 -11.61
C GLN A 143 1.48 15.53 -12.10
N VAL A 144 2.03 16.60 -11.53
CA VAL A 144 1.64 17.98 -11.82
C VAL A 144 2.91 18.81 -11.95
N GLU A 145 3.16 19.40 -13.13
CA GLU A 145 4.20 20.43 -13.35
C GLU A 145 5.57 20.16 -12.68
N GLY A 146 6.13 18.96 -12.90
CA GLY A 146 7.43 18.61 -12.31
C GLY A 146 7.40 18.28 -10.82
N ALA A 147 6.22 18.09 -10.24
CA ALA A 147 5.99 17.58 -8.89
C ALA A 147 5.03 16.38 -8.91
N VAL A 148 4.98 15.69 -7.77
CA VAL A 148 4.07 14.58 -7.54
C VAL A 148 3.20 14.91 -6.34
N ARG A 149 1.89 14.81 -6.53
CA ARG A 149 0.88 14.88 -5.49
C ARG A 149 0.35 13.49 -5.21
N ILE A 150 0.27 13.11 -3.95
CA ILE A 150 -0.33 11.86 -3.52
C ILE A 150 -1.54 12.17 -2.65
N HIS A 151 -2.72 11.93 -3.20
CA HIS A 151 -3.96 11.93 -2.43
C HIS A 151 -4.06 10.59 -1.71
N SER A 152 -4.44 10.60 -0.44
CA SER A 152 -4.58 9.36 0.30
C SER A 152 -5.69 9.41 1.34
N GLU A 153 -6.17 8.24 1.71
CA GLU A 153 -7.13 8.03 2.78
C GLU A 153 -6.87 6.69 3.45
N LEU A 154 -7.22 6.61 4.73
CA LEU A 154 -7.39 5.31 5.38
C LEU A 154 -8.86 4.93 5.37
N SER A 155 -9.18 3.82 4.71
CA SER A 155 -10.57 3.45 4.44
C SER A 155 -10.85 1.99 4.76
N LEU A 156 -12.01 1.76 5.37
CA LEU A 156 -12.54 0.46 5.76
C LEU A 156 -13.55 0.00 4.69
N PRO A 157 -13.25 -1.03 3.89
CA PRO A 157 -14.16 -1.48 2.83
C PRO A 157 -15.41 -2.12 3.45
N GLY A 158 -16.57 -1.83 2.86
CA GLY A 158 -17.86 -2.41 3.25
C GLY A 158 -18.40 -3.38 2.22
N LYS A 159 -18.36 -3.01 0.94
CA LYS A 159 -18.89 -3.84 -0.15
C LYS A 159 -17.94 -3.88 -1.33
N VAL A 160 -17.75 -5.08 -1.88
CA VAL A 160 -16.95 -5.31 -3.09
C VAL A 160 -17.81 -6.00 -4.15
N GLU A 161 -17.83 -5.44 -5.35
CA GLU A 161 -18.51 -6.03 -6.51
C GLU A 161 -17.51 -6.22 -7.64
N ARG A 162 -17.44 -7.45 -8.19
CA ARG A 162 -16.56 -7.81 -9.32
C ARG A 162 -15.09 -7.43 -9.11
N GLY A 163 -14.62 -7.42 -7.86
CA GLY A 163 -13.25 -7.06 -7.48
C GLY A 163 -12.99 -5.57 -7.31
N PHE A 164 -14.04 -4.74 -7.24
CA PHE A 164 -13.97 -3.30 -6.97
C PHE A 164 -14.75 -2.95 -5.70
N VAL A 165 -14.16 -2.14 -4.83
CA VAL A 165 -14.84 -1.62 -3.64
C VAL A 165 -15.86 -0.59 -4.11
N VAL A 166 -17.13 -0.89 -3.89
CA VAL A 166 -18.26 -0.01 -4.27
C VAL A 166 -18.81 0.75 -3.07
N GLU A 167 -18.48 0.31 -1.86
CA GLU A 167 -18.89 0.96 -0.62
C GLU A 167 -17.79 0.89 0.44
N TRP A 168 -17.57 2.01 1.12
CA TRP A 168 -16.68 2.13 2.26
C TRP A 168 -17.49 2.35 3.53
N LYS A 169 -17.30 1.51 4.55
CA LYS A 169 -17.93 1.68 5.87
C LYS A 169 -17.45 2.94 6.56
N ARG A 170 -16.16 3.26 6.37
CA ARG A 170 -15.53 4.43 6.95
C ARG A 170 -14.39 4.90 6.07
N ARG A 171 -14.24 6.22 5.97
CA ARG A 171 -13.17 6.88 5.22
C ARG A 171 -12.54 7.95 6.08
N ILE A 172 -11.22 8.02 6.08
CA ILE A 172 -10.44 9.03 6.78
C ILE A 172 -9.45 9.62 5.76
N PRO A 173 -9.84 10.68 5.03
CA PRO A 173 -8.91 11.40 4.16
C PRO A 173 -7.73 11.93 4.95
N LEU A 174 -6.54 11.82 4.35
CA LEU A 174 -5.29 12.31 4.91
C LEU A 174 -4.87 13.58 4.16
N PRO A 175 -4.05 14.45 4.78
CA PRO A 175 -3.43 15.57 4.09
C PRO A 175 -2.73 15.13 2.80
N VAL A 176 -2.84 15.94 1.75
CA VAL A 176 -2.16 15.67 0.47
C VAL A 176 -0.66 15.76 0.68
N LEU A 177 0.05 14.76 0.17
CA LEU A 177 1.50 14.72 0.18
C LEU A 177 2.02 15.32 -1.13
N GLU A 178 2.90 16.30 -1.03
CA GLU A 178 3.61 16.86 -2.19
C GLU A 178 5.08 16.46 -2.14
N MET A 179 5.61 16.07 -3.30
CA MET A 179 7.01 15.70 -3.49
C MET A 179 7.53 16.40 -4.73
N ASP A 180 8.68 17.05 -4.60
CA ASP A 180 9.40 17.56 -5.76
C ASP A 180 9.63 16.42 -6.75
N GLY A 181 9.40 16.68 -8.03
CA GLY A 181 9.86 15.80 -9.09
C GLY A 181 11.36 15.92 -9.18
N ILE A 182 12.01 14.78 -9.42
CA ILE A 182 13.40 14.79 -9.86
C ILE A 182 13.30 15.06 -11.36
N GLU A 183 13.96 16.11 -11.86
CA GLU A 183 14.28 16.17 -13.28
C GLU A 183 14.94 14.83 -13.64
N PRO A 184 14.49 14.12 -14.69
CA PRO A 184 15.22 12.94 -15.12
C PRO A 184 16.68 13.36 -15.23
N LEU A 185 17.57 12.65 -14.53
CA LEU A 185 19.01 12.85 -14.70
C LEU A 185 19.20 12.90 -16.21
N GLY A 186 19.64 14.05 -16.71
CA GLY A 186 19.94 14.21 -18.11
C GLY A 186 20.80 13.04 -18.53
N GLU A 187 20.68 12.65 -19.80
CA GLU A 187 21.65 11.78 -20.44
C GLU A 187 23.04 12.48 -20.44
N ASP A 188 23.65 12.65 -19.28
CA ASP A 188 25.10 12.54 -19.18
C ASP A 188 25.37 11.06 -19.42
N GLY A 189 25.35 10.70 -20.71
CA GLY A 189 25.86 9.43 -21.17
C GLY A 189 27.20 9.19 -20.48
N PRO A 190 27.53 7.95 -20.10
CA PRO A 190 28.86 7.68 -19.58
C PRO A 190 29.83 8.22 -20.64
N GLY A 191 30.59 9.26 -20.30
CA GLY A 191 31.69 9.70 -21.14
C GLY A 191 32.46 8.43 -21.48
N GLU A 192 32.62 8.15 -22.77
CA GLU A 192 33.18 6.89 -23.26
C GLU A 192 34.46 6.59 -22.48
N ILE A 193 34.36 5.64 -21.53
CA ILE A 193 35.56 5.11 -20.89
C ILE A 193 36.09 4.12 -21.92
N ASP A 194 37.05 4.59 -22.70
CA ASP A 194 37.85 3.75 -23.58
C ASP A 194 38.67 2.80 -22.70
N ILE A 195 38.21 1.56 -22.56
CA ILE A 195 38.93 0.51 -21.85
C ILE A 195 39.81 -0.19 -22.89
N PRO A 196 41.13 0.05 -22.92
CA PRO A 196 41.99 -0.63 -23.88
C PRO A 196 42.00 -2.13 -23.59
N ILE A 197 41.57 -2.91 -24.57
CA ILE A 197 41.67 -4.38 -24.54
C ILE A 197 43.02 -4.76 -25.16
N ASP A 198 43.95 -5.21 -24.32
CA ASP A 198 45.22 -5.78 -24.76
C ASP A 198 45.00 -7.26 -25.10
N PHE A 199 45.01 -7.60 -26.39
CA PHE A 199 44.98 -8.98 -26.85
C PHE A 199 46.40 -9.56 -26.76
N ARG A 200 46.65 -10.40 -25.74
CA ARG A 200 47.80 -11.32 -25.70
C ARG A 200 47.41 -12.72 -26.12
#